data_AF-A0A3G2HU93-F1
#
_entry.id   AF-A0A3G2HU93-F1
#
_cell.length_a   1.000
_cell.length_b   1.000
_cell.length_c   1.000
_cell.angle_alpha   90.00
_cell.angle_beta   90.00
_cell.angle_gamma   90.00
#
_symmetry.space_group_name_H-M   'P 1'
#
loop_
_entity.id
_entity.type
_entity.pdbx_description
1 polymer ?
#
loop_
_entity_poly.entity_id
_entity_poly.type
_entity_poly.pdbx_seq_one_letter_code
_entity_poly.pdbx_strand_id
1 'polypeptide(L)'
;MKASLNVQKLAIVSAFLLASASSFAAPVAGGASKGFVVADKPSTMMAIGEAGISMPGTDPYTANPADQSGVVSFKSGPIWQTNQVLSNADGHGYIEMPAGTKISETWRHTISSGTGAGTQIYAYRQMNDPLTGYPHFGGEVVAKVSGQEVYFGEWAPRVANPSQGSSTNLNMNSADRTVFYTGENPTTAMPALVNAEYNVVAVRKYNPGTQGGVFSGVLTANYGGGSGTLAGSVGGVNFNGTSIASNGQFAQDFSDSSKIRGQFYGSQAEALAGIYYNPANGAKDMAFGGAR
;
A
#
# COMPACT_ATOMS: atom_id res chain seq x y z
N MET A 1 49.43 -0.32 11.96
CA MET A 1 48.20 -0.59 12.75
C MET A 1 47.08 0.26 12.17
N LYS A 2 46.09 -0.38 11.52
CA LYS A 2 44.89 0.28 10.98
C LYS A 2 44.00 0.65 12.17
N ALA A 3 43.88 1.94 12.46
CA ALA A 3 42.90 2.41 13.42
C ALA A 3 41.50 2.27 12.80
N SER A 4 40.68 1.48 13.49
CA SER A 4 39.27 1.25 13.24
C SER A 4 38.51 2.56 13.02
N LEU A 5 37.89 2.73 11.84
CA LEU A 5 36.79 3.69 11.68
C LEU A 5 35.56 3.07 12.33
N ASN A 6 35.35 3.39 13.61
CA ASN A 6 34.05 3.27 14.24
C ASN A 6 33.11 4.27 13.55
N VAL A 7 32.35 3.78 12.56
CA VAL A 7 31.19 4.49 12.03
C VAL A 7 30.14 4.51 13.14
N GLN A 8 30.21 5.53 13.99
CA GLN A 8 29.10 5.91 14.85
C GLN A 8 27.89 6.13 13.95
N LYS A 9 26.92 5.23 14.08
CA LYS A 9 25.57 5.37 13.55
C LYS A 9 24.99 6.66 14.12
N LEU A 10 25.06 7.71 13.31
CA LEU A 10 24.45 8.99 13.60
C LEU A 10 22.95 8.73 13.70
N ALA A 11 22.38 8.91 14.91
CA ALA A 11 20.95 8.86 15.13
C ALA A 11 20.28 9.84 14.16
N ILE A 12 19.54 9.31 13.19
CA ILE A 12 18.81 10.12 12.22
C ILE A 12 17.61 10.68 12.97
N VAL A 13 17.73 11.93 13.41
CA VAL A 13 16.64 12.72 13.97
C VAL A 13 15.62 12.92 12.85
N SER A 14 14.48 12.21 12.92
CA SER A 14 13.35 12.40 12.00
C SER A 14 12.75 13.80 12.19
N ALA A 15 13.30 14.79 11.50
CA ALA A 15 12.61 16.07 11.33
C ALA A 15 11.52 15.88 10.28
N PHE A 16 10.27 15.75 10.73
CA PHE A 16 9.09 15.83 9.87
C PHE A 16 8.98 17.26 9.32
N LEU A 17 9.61 17.53 8.18
CA LEU A 17 9.39 18.76 7.45
C LEU A 17 8.03 18.66 6.75
N LEU A 18 7.05 19.46 7.20
CA LEU A 18 5.87 19.80 6.41
C LEU A 18 6.34 20.59 5.17
N ALA A 19 6.77 19.88 4.13
CA ALA A 19 7.05 20.49 2.84
C ALA A 19 5.70 20.84 2.18
N SER A 20 5.26 22.08 2.33
CA SER A 20 4.15 22.62 1.54
C SER A 20 4.66 23.02 0.16
N ALA A 21 4.62 22.09 -0.79
CA ALA A 21 4.69 22.42 -2.21
C ALA A 21 3.27 22.39 -2.77
N SER A 22 2.70 23.55 -3.07
CA SER A 22 1.47 23.68 -3.82
C SER A 22 1.74 23.36 -5.30
N SER A 23 1.89 22.08 -5.64
CA SER A 23 1.45 21.59 -6.94
C SER A 23 -0.07 21.46 -6.90
N PHE A 24 -0.76 21.65 -8.03
CA PHE A 24 -2.15 21.21 -8.11
C PHE A 24 -2.16 19.72 -7.79
N ALA A 25 -2.69 19.35 -6.63
CA ALA A 25 -2.75 17.97 -6.19
C ALA A 25 -3.44 17.15 -7.27
N ALA A 26 -2.77 16.10 -7.76
CA ALA A 26 -3.40 15.15 -8.65
C ALA A 26 -4.64 14.57 -7.97
N PRO A 27 -5.76 14.36 -8.69
CA PRO A 27 -6.88 13.64 -8.11
C PRO A 27 -6.40 12.29 -7.59
N VAL A 28 -6.87 11.90 -6.42
CA VAL A 28 -6.59 10.59 -5.81
C VAL A 28 -7.85 9.75 -5.89
N ALA A 29 -7.69 8.48 -6.28
CA ALA A 29 -8.77 7.50 -6.19
C ALA A 29 -8.22 6.18 -5.66
N GLY A 30 -9.09 5.42 -5.01
CA GLY A 30 -8.72 4.17 -4.37
C GLY A 30 -9.92 3.49 -3.74
N GLY A 31 -9.64 2.54 -2.86
CA GLY A 31 -10.66 1.82 -2.12
C GLY A 31 -10.06 0.87 -1.11
N ALA A 32 -10.89 0.44 -0.16
CA ALA A 32 -10.51 -0.51 0.88
C ALA A 32 -11.63 -1.53 1.11
N SER A 33 -11.25 -2.70 1.62
CA SER A 33 -12.20 -3.77 1.97
C SER A 33 -13.06 -3.44 3.19
N LYS A 34 -12.66 -2.47 4.02
CA LYS A 34 -13.36 -2.04 5.24
C LYS A 34 -13.31 -0.52 5.40
N GLY A 35 -14.42 0.06 5.85
CA GLY A 35 -14.63 1.52 5.87
C GLY A 35 -13.82 2.31 6.91
N PHE A 36 -13.18 1.64 7.87
CA PHE A 36 -12.28 2.31 8.82
C PHE A 36 -10.86 2.52 8.28
N VAL A 37 -10.55 1.97 7.09
CA VAL A 37 -9.38 2.38 6.29
C VAL A 37 -9.90 3.15 5.07
N VAL A 38 -9.42 4.35 4.85
CA VAL A 38 -9.87 5.23 3.78
C VAL A 38 -8.72 5.49 2.82
N ALA A 39 -8.91 5.12 1.55
CA ALA A 39 -7.86 5.11 0.53
C ALA A 39 -8.26 5.89 -0.75
N ASP A 40 -9.45 6.51 -0.74
CA ASP A 40 -10.07 7.20 -1.86
C ASP A 40 -10.00 8.74 -1.75
N LYS A 41 -9.20 9.24 -0.80
CA LYS A 41 -9.05 10.67 -0.52
C LYS A 41 -7.58 11.07 -0.59
N PRO A 42 -7.29 12.33 -1.00
CA PRO A 42 -5.94 12.86 -0.94
C PRO A 42 -5.43 12.96 0.50
N SER A 43 -4.11 12.89 0.65
CA SER A 43 -3.44 13.07 1.93
C SER A 43 -3.78 14.42 2.56
N THR A 44 -3.98 14.39 3.88
CA THR A 44 -4.14 15.58 4.73
C THR A 44 -2.98 15.71 5.72
N MET A 45 -2.05 14.76 5.72
CA MET A 45 -0.88 14.69 6.58
C MET A 45 0.34 14.25 5.78
N MET A 46 1.52 14.78 6.15
CA MET A 46 2.82 14.47 5.53
C MET A 46 2.83 14.77 4.02
N ALA A 47 2.63 16.04 3.66
CA ALA A 47 2.32 16.55 2.32
C ALA A 47 0.83 16.38 1.96
N ILE A 48 0.19 17.46 1.53
CA ILE A 48 -1.25 17.51 1.22
C ILE A 48 -1.43 17.19 -0.27
N GLY A 49 -2.41 16.35 -0.60
CA GLY A 49 -2.77 16.07 -1.99
C GLY A 49 -2.16 14.82 -2.63
N GLU A 50 -1.25 14.14 -1.94
CA GLU A 50 -0.61 12.92 -2.42
C GLU A 50 -1.46 11.68 -2.10
N ALA A 51 -1.19 10.57 -2.78
CA ALA A 51 -1.84 9.29 -2.48
C ALA A 51 -1.38 8.72 -1.13
N GLY A 52 -2.34 8.13 -0.40
CA GLY A 52 -2.14 7.70 0.97
C GLY A 52 -3.38 7.03 1.54
N ILE A 53 -3.34 6.66 2.81
CA ILE A 53 -4.52 6.14 3.51
C ILE A 53 -4.72 6.80 4.87
N SER A 54 -5.97 6.88 5.30
CA SER A 54 -6.33 7.09 6.70
C SER A 54 -6.65 5.75 7.34
N MET A 55 -6.29 5.63 8.62
CA MET A 55 -6.42 4.43 9.45
C MET A 55 -7.05 4.85 10.78
N PRO A 56 -7.50 3.92 11.63
CA PRO A 56 -7.89 4.25 12.99
C PRO A 56 -6.79 5.03 13.73
N GLY A 57 -7.15 6.16 14.33
CA GLY A 57 -6.24 7.09 15.00
C GLY A 57 -6.02 6.82 16.48
N THR A 58 -6.46 5.67 16.99
CA THR A 58 -6.42 5.30 18.40
C THR A 58 -5.75 3.94 18.62
N ASP A 59 -5.19 3.73 19.80
CA ASP A 59 -4.72 2.43 20.28
C ASP A 59 -5.16 2.22 21.74
N PRO A 60 -5.98 1.20 22.06
CA PRO A 60 -6.54 0.21 21.14
C PRO A 60 -7.43 0.86 20.08
N TYR A 61 -7.38 0.34 18.85
CA TYR A 61 -8.14 0.92 17.74
C TYR A 61 -9.64 0.75 17.97
N THR A 62 -10.42 1.72 17.47
CA THR A 62 -11.87 1.60 17.35
C THR A 62 -12.24 1.42 15.88
N ALA A 63 -13.25 0.60 15.60
CA ALA A 63 -13.81 0.48 14.24
C ALA A 63 -14.71 1.68 13.87
N ASN A 64 -14.77 2.70 14.73
CA ASN A 64 -15.56 3.90 14.53
C ASN A 64 -14.89 4.80 13.48
N PRO A 65 -15.52 5.05 12.32
CA PRO A 65 -14.93 5.88 11.28
C PRO A 65 -14.69 7.34 11.71
N ALA A 66 -15.30 7.81 12.79
CA ALA A 66 -15.05 9.15 13.34
C ALA A 66 -13.71 9.27 14.08
N ASP A 67 -13.13 8.15 14.53
CA ASP A 67 -11.87 8.11 15.26
C ASP A 67 -10.68 7.87 14.32
N GLN A 68 -10.76 8.40 13.09
CA GLN A 68 -9.75 8.23 12.05
C GLN A 68 -8.58 9.20 12.19
N SER A 69 -7.40 8.76 11.77
CA SER A 69 -6.28 9.65 11.50
C SER A 69 -6.59 10.55 10.29
N GLY A 70 -5.80 11.60 10.09
CA GLY A 70 -5.72 12.19 8.75
C GLY A 70 -5.20 11.18 7.73
N VAL A 71 -5.42 11.44 6.44
CA VAL A 71 -4.86 10.61 5.36
C VAL A 71 -3.36 10.88 5.27
N VAL A 72 -2.56 9.84 5.44
CA VAL A 72 -1.11 9.88 5.47
C VAL A 72 -0.56 9.61 4.07
N SER A 73 0.17 10.56 3.48
CA SER A 73 0.89 10.30 2.22
C SER A 73 1.86 9.14 2.37
N PHE A 74 1.84 8.18 1.44
CA PHE A 74 2.85 7.11 1.41
C PHE A 74 4.22 7.64 1.01
N LYS A 75 4.26 8.40 -0.09
CA LYS A 75 5.47 8.91 -0.71
C LYS A 75 6.29 9.77 0.25
N SER A 76 5.63 10.74 0.87
CA SER A 76 6.27 11.73 1.75
C SER A 76 6.25 11.34 3.23
N GLY A 77 5.52 10.27 3.59
CA GLY A 77 5.49 9.72 4.93
C GLY A 77 6.34 8.45 5.08
N PRO A 78 5.72 7.28 5.27
CA PRO A 78 6.41 6.08 5.72
C PRO A 78 7.40 5.50 4.70
N ILE A 79 7.19 5.70 3.38
CA ILE A 79 8.16 5.24 2.36
C ILE A 79 9.43 6.07 2.40
N TRP A 80 9.30 7.41 2.44
CA TRP A 80 10.45 8.29 2.54
C TRP A 80 11.30 7.95 3.77
N GLN A 81 10.66 7.78 4.93
CA GLN A 81 11.35 7.40 6.17
C GLN A 81 12.10 6.08 6.06
N THR A 82 11.47 5.07 5.46
CA THR A 82 12.13 3.77 5.25
C THR A 82 13.34 3.91 4.34
N ASN A 83 13.22 4.68 3.26
CA ASN A 83 14.32 4.91 2.34
C ASN A 83 15.46 5.70 3.00
N GLN A 84 15.19 6.61 3.95
CA GLN A 84 16.23 7.26 4.75
C GLN A 84 16.98 6.25 5.63
N VAL A 85 16.24 5.40 6.35
CA VAL A 85 16.83 4.39 7.25
C VAL A 85 17.64 3.35 6.48
N LEU A 86 17.19 2.95 5.29
CA LEU A 86 17.79 1.88 4.49
C LEU A 86 18.67 2.37 3.34
N SER A 87 18.81 3.70 3.14
CA SER A 87 19.58 4.27 2.03
C SER A 87 19.16 3.73 0.65
N ASN A 88 17.85 3.54 0.46
CA ASN A 88 17.23 2.92 -0.72
C ASN A 88 17.60 1.45 -1.00
N ALA A 89 18.21 0.74 -0.06
CA ALA A 89 18.49 -0.69 -0.18
C ALA A 89 17.33 -1.54 0.36
N ASP A 90 17.23 -2.77 -0.15
CA ASP A 90 16.41 -3.81 0.47
C ASP A 90 17.01 -4.20 1.83
N GLY A 91 16.15 -4.43 2.81
CA GLY A 91 16.58 -4.74 4.17
C GLY A 91 15.53 -4.39 5.21
N HIS A 92 15.99 -4.25 6.45
CA HIS A 92 15.15 -3.86 7.57
C HIS A 92 15.89 -2.88 8.48
N GLY A 93 15.12 -2.07 9.20
CA GLY A 93 15.64 -1.05 10.09
C GLY A 93 14.56 -0.54 11.05
N TYR A 94 14.88 0.54 11.76
CA TYR A 94 13.96 1.14 12.72
C TYR A 94 13.73 2.60 12.35
N ILE A 95 12.47 3.02 12.39
CA ILE A 95 12.08 4.43 12.37
C ILE A 95 12.10 4.89 13.82
N GLU A 96 12.88 5.92 14.09
CA GLU A 96 13.12 6.46 15.43
C GLU A 96 12.64 7.92 15.53
N MET A 97 12.10 8.25 16.69
CA MET A 97 11.81 9.62 17.10
C MET A 97 13.10 10.31 17.58
N PRO A 98 13.10 11.66 17.66
CA PRO A 98 14.15 12.38 18.37
C PRO A 98 14.40 11.77 19.76
N ALA A 99 15.68 11.72 20.18
CA ALA A 99 16.17 10.98 21.36
C ALA A 99 16.23 9.43 21.24
N GLY A 100 16.05 8.86 20.04
CA GLY A 100 16.36 7.44 19.75
C GLY A 100 15.26 6.45 20.14
N THR A 101 14.04 6.93 20.40
CA THR A 101 12.91 6.04 20.69
C THR A 101 12.42 5.41 19.39
N LYS A 102 12.53 4.08 19.28
CA LYS A 102 12.03 3.30 18.13
C LYS A 102 10.52 3.32 18.11
N ILE A 103 9.90 3.80 17.05
CA ILE A 103 8.43 3.80 16.90
C ILE A 103 7.94 2.71 15.96
N SER A 104 8.75 2.35 14.97
CA SER A 104 8.44 1.28 14.01
C SER A 104 9.68 0.47 13.70
N GLU A 105 9.50 -0.83 13.52
CA GLU A 105 10.39 -1.61 12.66
C GLU A 105 9.89 -1.48 11.22
N THR A 106 10.79 -1.34 10.26
CA THR A 106 10.45 -1.18 8.84
C THR A 106 11.27 -2.12 7.96
N TRP A 107 10.68 -2.54 6.85
CA TRP A 107 11.32 -3.35 5.82
C TRP A 107 11.09 -2.75 4.44
N ARG A 108 12.05 -3.02 3.56
CA ARG A 108 11.91 -2.80 2.12
C ARG A 108 12.36 -4.05 1.39
N HIS A 109 11.58 -4.44 0.40
CA HIS A 109 11.95 -5.45 -0.58
C HIS A 109 11.55 -5.00 -1.98
N THR A 110 12.41 -5.23 -2.96
CA THR A 110 12.17 -4.93 -4.37
C THR A 110 12.18 -6.23 -5.16
N ILE A 111 11.12 -6.49 -5.93
CA ILE A 111 11.09 -7.64 -6.84
C ILE A 111 12.14 -7.42 -7.92
N SER A 112 13.16 -8.27 -7.96
CA SER A 112 14.37 -8.05 -8.75
C SER A 112 14.24 -8.46 -10.21
N SER A 113 13.38 -9.42 -10.54
CA SER A 113 13.21 -9.94 -11.91
C SER A 113 11.85 -10.62 -12.09
N GLY A 114 11.52 -10.91 -13.35
CA GLY A 114 10.27 -11.57 -13.74
C GLY A 114 9.04 -10.66 -13.70
N THR A 115 7.85 -11.26 -13.68
CA THR A 115 6.59 -10.54 -13.60
C THR A 115 6.52 -9.71 -12.32
N GLY A 116 6.32 -8.39 -12.48
CA GLY A 116 6.25 -7.44 -11.37
C GLY A 116 7.60 -6.87 -10.94
N ALA A 117 8.69 -7.13 -11.69
CA ALA A 117 10.00 -6.56 -11.42
C ALA A 117 9.95 -5.02 -11.24
N GLY A 118 10.70 -4.53 -10.27
CA GLY A 118 10.71 -3.11 -9.87
C GLY A 118 9.61 -2.73 -8.88
N THR A 119 8.63 -3.60 -8.61
CA THR A 119 7.66 -3.37 -7.52
C THR A 119 8.39 -3.34 -6.19
N GLN A 120 8.22 -2.25 -5.45
CA GLN A 120 8.81 -2.06 -4.13
C GLN A 120 7.73 -2.33 -3.08
N ILE A 121 8.03 -3.21 -2.13
CA ILE A 121 7.16 -3.59 -1.03
C ILE A 121 7.79 -3.10 0.26
N TYR A 122 7.05 -2.24 0.95
CA TYR A 122 7.39 -1.69 2.25
C TYR A 122 6.52 -2.34 3.31
N ALA A 123 7.06 -2.55 4.50
CA ALA A 123 6.29 -3.03 5.63
C ALA A 123 6.67 -2.29 6.91
N TYR A 124 5.71 -2.11 7.80
CA TYR A 124 5.82 -1.33 9.02
C TYR A 124 5.20 -2.08 10.18
N ARG A 125 5.93 -2.20 11.28
CA ARG A 125 5.44 -2.75 12.54
C ARG A 125 5.55 -1.69 13.61
N GLN A 126 4.42 -1.13 14.01
CA GLN A 126 4.37 -0.19 15.13
C GLN A 126 4.81 -0.89 16.44
N MET A 127 5.79 -0.30 17.10
CA MET A 127 6.40 -0.81 18.34
C MET A 127 6.01 0.00 19.57
N ASN A 128 5.78 1.29 19.38
CA ASN A 128 5.42 2.23 20.45
C ASN A 128 4.30 3.14 19.98
N ASP A 129 3.64 3.82 20.92
CA ASP A 129 2.64 4.82 20.57
C ASP A 129 3.32 5.98 19.85
N PRO A 130 2.72 6.49 18.77
CA PRO A 130 3.22 7.70 18.14
C PRO A 130 3.00 8.89 19.09
N LEU A 131 3.66 10.01 18.79
CA LEU A 131 3.36 11.26 19.51
C LEU A 131 1.92 11.69 19.24
N THR A 132 1.35 12.46 20.17
CA THR A 132 0.03 13.09 19.97
C THR A 132 -0.01 13.86 18.64
N GLY A 133 -1.06 13.60 17.85
CA GLY A 133 -1.25 14.24 16.54
C GLY A 133 -0.59 13.50 15.36
N TYR A 134 0.03 12.35 15.60
CA TYR A 134 0.58 11.48 14.56
C TYR A 134 -0.29 10.24 14.35
N PRO A 135 -0.31 9.67 13.14
CA PRO A 135 -1.14 8.50 12.83
C PRO A 135 -0.64 7.25 13.56
N HIS A 136 -1.59 6.40 13.97
CA HIS A 136 -1.31 5.03 14.39
C HIS A 136 -1.32 4.14 13.14
N PHE A 137 -0.14 3.69 12.71
CA PHE A 137 0.02 2.90 11.48
C PHE A 137 -0.15 1.39 11.69
N GLY A 138 -0.08 0.92 12.94
CA GLY A 138 -0.29 -0.48 13.28
C GLY A 138 0.70 -1.41 12.59
N GLY A 139 0.19 -2.51 12.03
CA GLY A 139 0.93 -3.33 11.08
C GLY A 139 0.50 -2.98 9.66
N GLU A 140 1.43 -2.52 8.84
CA GLU A 140 1.11 -2.00 7.51
C GLU A 140 2.06 -2.56 6.46
N VAL A 141 1.53 -2.82 5.25
CA VAL A 141 2.27 -3.27 4.08
C VAL A 141 1.83 -2.39 2.92
N VAL A 142 2.80 -1.77 2.24
CA VAL A 142 2.56 -0.88 1.10
C VAL A 142 3.44 -1.32 -0.06
N ALA A 143 2.83 -1.79 -1.14
CA ALA A 143 3.51 -2.02 -2.39
C ALA A 143 3.30 -0.82 -3.33
N LYS A 144 4.40 -0.34 -3.92
CA LYS A 144 4.41 0.73 -4.92
C LYS A 144 4.59 0.12 -6.31
N VAL A 145 3.67 0.46 -7.22
CA VAL A 145 3.79 0.11 -8.63
C VAL A 145 4.98 0.85 -9.23
N SER A 146 5.84 0.13 -9.96
CA SER A 146 7.06 0.70 -10.54
C SER A 146 6.76 1.91 -11.42
N GLY A 147 7.47 3.02 -11.18
CA GLY A 147 7.37 4.25 -11.97
C GLY A 147 6.08 5.05 -11.78
N GLN A 148 5.19 4.66 -10.85
CA GLN A 148 3.89 5.30 -10.66
C GLN A 148 3.63 5.62 -9.19
N GLU A 149 2.89 6.70 -8.93
CA GLU A 149 2.37 7.03 -7.60
C GLU A 149 1.06 6.26 -7.35
N VAL A 150 1.14 4.94 -7.51
CA VAL A 150 0.05 3.97 -7.35
C VAL A 150 0.49 2.92 -6.35
N TYR A 151 -0.36 2.70 -5.35
CA TYR A 151 -0.09 1.96 -4.14
C TYR A 151 -1.18 0.94 -3.85
N PHE A 152 -0.79 -0.19 -3.29
CA PHE A 152 -1.72 -1.23 -2.86
C PHE A 152 -1.12 -1.99 -1.68
N GLY A 153 -1.95 -2.53 -0.80
CA GLY A 153 -1.41 -3.01 0.45
C GLY A 153 -2.40 -3.60 1.44
N GLU A 154 -1.88 -3.83 2.63
CA GLU A 154 -2.60 -4.40 3.76
C GLU A 154 -2.36 -3.55 5.00
N TRP A 155 -3.41 -3.33 5.79
CA TRP A 155 -3.32 -2.74 7.11
C TRP A 155 -3.92 -3.70 8.14
N ALA A 156 -3.35 -3.73 9.34
CA ALA A 156 -3.87 -4.43 10.49
C ALA A 156 -3.61 -3.59 11.77
N PRO A 157 -4.45 -3.73 12.81
CA PRO A 157 -4.21 -3.04 14.06
C PRO A 157 -2.88 -3.48 14.68
N ARG A 158 -2.26 -2.60 15.48
CA ARG A 158 -1.04 -2.93 16.22
C ARG A 158 -1.26 -4.16 17.09
N VAL A 159 -0.20 -4.98 17.25
CA VAL A 159 -0.19 -6.03 18.28
C VAL A 159 -0.25 -5.38 19.66
N ALA A 160 -1.13 -5.84 20.56
CA ALA A 160 -1.33 -5.21 21.87
C ALA A 160 -0.06 -5.08 22.75
N ASN A 161 0.86 -6.05 22.65
CA ASN A 161 2.14 -6.04 23.36
C ASN A 161 3.27 -6.31 22.35
N PRO A 162 3.67 -5.30 21.54
CA PRO A 162 4.64 -5.51 20.49
C PRO A 162 6.02 -5.78 21.11
N SER A 163 6.77 -6.72 20.54
CA SER A 163 8.17 -6.92 20.91
C SER A 163 8.97 -5.66 20.60
N GLN A 164 9.83 -5.25 21.55
CA GLN A 164 10.79 -4.15 21.38
C GLN A 164 12.06 -4.59 20.64
N GLY A 165 12.24 -5.90 20.42
CA GLY A 165 13.23 -6.45 19.52
C GLY A 165 12.67 -6.66 18.11
N SER A 166 13.50 -7.20 17.22
CA SER A 166 13.08 -7.51 15.85
C SER A 166 11.98 -8.57 15.83
N SER A 167 10.93 -8.33 15.05
CA SER A 167 9.82 -9.26 14.86
C SER A 167 9.10 -8.97 13.55
N THR A 168 8.72 -10.01 12.82
CA THR A 168 7.99 -9.88 11.54
C THR A 168 6.48 -9.96 11.71
N ASN A 169 5.98 -9.97 12.96
CA ASN A 169 4.57 -10.04 13.23
C ASN A 169 3.89 -8.68 13.02
N LEU A 170 3.36 -8.46 11.82
CA LEU A 170 2.56 -7.30 11.45
C LEU A 170 1.07 -7.44 11.81
N ASN A 171 0.69 -8.46 12.60
CA ASN A 171 -0.71 -8.76 12.94
C ASN A 171 -1.64 -9.06 11.75
N MET A 172 -1.10 -9.56 10.63
CA MET A 172 -1.88 -9.84 9.40
C MET A 172 -2.90 -10.99 9.52
N ASN A 173 -2.95 -11.68 10.66
CA ASN A 173 -4.02 -12.64 10.95
C ASN A 173 -5.19 -12.03 11.70
N SER A 174 -5.13 -10.73 12.06
CA SER A 174 -6.25 -10.03 12.66
C SER A 174 -7.51 -10.15 11.81
N ALA A 175 -8.65 -10.34 12.47
CA ALA A 175 -9.97 -10.28 11.84
C ALA A 175 -10.21 -8.92 11.18
N ASP A 176 -9.53 -7.89 11.67
CA ASP A 176 -9.60 -6.50 11.21
C ASP A 176 -8.55 -6.14 10.16
N ARG A 177 -7.79 -7.11 9.64
CA ARG A 177 -6.94 -6.89 8.46
C ARG A 177 -7.80 -6.31 7.33
N THR A 178 -7.28 -5.28 6.67
CA THR A 178 -7.93 -4.55 5.60
C THR A 178 -6.98 -4.45 4.43
N VAL A 179 -7.39 -4.92 3.26
CA VAL A 179 -6.70 -4.67 2.00
C VAL A 179 -7.16 -3.35 1.40
N PHE A 180 -6.24 -2.63 0.76
CA PHE A 180 -6.50 -1.33 0.14
C PHE A 180 -5.72 -1.13 -1.16
N TYR A 181 -6.15 -0.14 -1.93
CA TYR A 181 -5.40 0.45 -3.03
C TYR A 181 -5.69 1.95 -3.12
N THR A 182 -4.72 2.72 -3.59
CA THR A 182 -4.83 4.17 -3.80
C THR A 182 -3.82 4.62 -4.84
N GLY A 183 -4.09 5.72 -5.53
CA GLY A 183 -3.13 6.27 -6.49
C GLY A 183 -3.53 7.64 -6.99
N GLU A 184 -2.51 8.33 -7.52
CA GLU A 184 -2.66 9.63 -8.15
C GLU A 184 -3.04 9.49 -9.62
N ASN A 185 -3.73 10.50 -10.16
CA ASN A 185 -4.10 10.58 -11.58
C ASN A 185 -4.93 9.37 -12.05
N PRO A 186 -6.09 9.06 -11.44
CA PRO A 186 -6.96 8.00 -11.93
C PRO A 186 -7.34 8.26 -13.39
N THR A 187 -7.36 7.21 -14.21
CA THR A 187 -7.86 7.27 -15.58
C THR A 187 -9.32 7.66 -15.54
N THR A 188 -9.69 8.85 -16.02
CA THR A 188 -11.07 9.34 -16.04
C THR A 188 -11.79 9.07 -17.37
N ALA A 189 -11.04 8.77 -18.42
CA ALA A 189 -11.52 8.36 -19.72
C ALA A 189 -10.63 7.23 -20.25
N MET A 190 -11.16 6.02 -20.31
CA MET A 190 -10.41 4.85 -20.79
C MET A 190 -10.03 5.00 -22.27
N PRO A 191 -8.74 4.82 -22.63
CA PRO A 191 -8.33 4.70 -24.02
C PRO A 191 -8.80 3.36 -24.61
N ALA A 192 -8.79 3.23 -25.93
CA ALA A 192 -8.95 1.93 -26.56
C ALA A 192 -7.75 1.03 -26.20
N LEU A 193 -8.04 -0.16 -25.68
CA LEU A 193 -7.03 -1.15 -25.31
C LEU A 193 -7.31 -2.45 -26.06
N VAL A 194 -6.29 -3.01 -26.68
CA VAL A 194 -6.34 -4.31 -27.36
C VAL A 194 -5.21 -5.15 -26.80
N ASN A 195 -5.55 -6.23 -26.10
CA ASN A 195 -4.60 -7.14 -25.43
C ASN A 195 -3.54 -6.39 -24.62
N ALA A 196 -3.94 -5.36 -23.87
CA ALA A 196 -3.02 -4.61 -23.02
C ALA A 196 -2.66 -5.46 -21.80
N GLU A 197 -1.42 -5.96 -21.75
CA GLU A 197 -0.94 -6.76 -20.63
C GLU A 197 -0.41 -5.87 -19.50
N TYR A 198 -0.65 -6.29 -18.26
CA TYR A 198 -0.18 -5.66 -17.04
C TYR A 198 0.54 -6.71 -16.20
N ASN A 199 1.79 -6.43 -15.87
CA ASN A 199 2.55 -7.22 -14.91
C ASN A 199 2.09 -6.87 -13.50
N VAL A 200 1.30 -7.74 -12.90
CA VAL A 200 0.64 -7.51 -11.61
C VAL A 200 1.35 -8.25 -10.49
N VAL A 201 1.49 -7.55 -9.38
CA VAL A 201 1.90 -8.09 -8.08
C VAL A 201 0.71 -7.99 -7.15
N ALA A 202 0.57 -8.99 -6.29
CA ALA A 202 -0.44 -9.00 -5.25
C ALA A 202 0.15 -9.37 -3.89
N VAL A 203 -0.40 -8.80 -2.83
CA VAL A 203 0.00 -9.03 -1.44
C VAL A 203 -1.19 -9.55 -0.64
N ARG A 204 -0.95 -10.66 0.08
CA ARG A 204 -1.88 -11.25 1.04
C ARG A 204 -1.12 -11.85 2.21
N LYS A 205 -1.42 -11.36 3.40
CA LYS A 205 -0.76 -11.72 4.65
C LYS A 205 0.76 -11.68 4.53
N TYR A 206 1.28 -10.59 3.99
CA TYR A 206 2.71 -10.46 3.73
C TYR A 206 3.55 -10.66 4.99
N ASN A 207 4.64 -11.43 4.86
CA ASN A 207 5.63 -11.64 5.90
C ASN A 207 6.99 -11.08 5.45
N PRO A 208 7.47 -9.98 6.06
CA PRO A 208 8.71 -9.35 5.62
C PRO A 208 9.97 -10.19 5.86
N GLY A 209 9.94 -11.17 6.78
CA GLY A 209 11.09 -12.03 7.05
C GLY A 209 11.30 -13.15 6.04
N THR A 210 10.23 -13.56 5.35
CA THR A 210 10.28 -14.64 4.35
C THR A 210 9.89 -14.18 2.96
N GLN A 211 9.41 -12.94 2.82
CA GLN A 211 8.75 -12.41 1.62
C GLN A 211 7.53 -13.25 1.20
N GLY A 212 7.01 -14.09 2.10
CA GLY A 212 5.81 -14.88 1.86
C GLY A 212 4.57 -13.98 1.74
N GLY A 213 3.59 -14.43 0.97
CA GLY A 213 2.37 -13.67 0.72
C GLY A 213 2.45 -12.71 -0.47
N VAL A 214 3.54 -12.75 -1.24
CA VAL A 214 3.65 -12.07 -2.54
C VAL A 214 3.27 -13.05 -3.66
N PHE A 215 2.45 -12.58 -4.59
CA PHE A 215 2.05 -13.31 -5.78
C PHE A 215 2.27 -12.43 -7.00
N SER A 216 2.51 -13.03 -8.16
CA SER A 216 2.59 -12.31 -9.42
C SER A 216 1.74 -12.99 -10.49
N GLY A 217 1.37 -12.23 -11.50
CA GLY A 217 0.57 -12.69 -12.62
C GLY A 217 0.46 -11.63 -13.69
N VAL A 218 -0.14 -11.99 -14.83
CA VAL A 218 -0.42 -11.05 -15.91
C VAL A 218 -1.93 -10.90 -16.00
N LEU A 219 -2.38 -9.65 -16.03
CA LEU A 219 -3.76 -9.32 -16.38
C LEU A 219 -3.79 -8.68 -17.76
N THR A 220 -4.76 -9.07 -18.58
CA THR A 220 -4.94 -8.54 -19.92
C THR A 220 -6.23 -7.73 -19.98
N ALA A 221 -6.11 -6.45 -20.31
CA ALA A 221 -7.21 -5.53 -20.49
C ALA A 221 -7.57 -5.36 -21.97
N ASN A 222 -8.86 -5.40 -22.26
CA ASN A 222 -9.44 -5.00 -23.53
C ASN A 222 -10.51 -3.96 -23.27
N TYR A 223 -10.49 -2.83 -23.97
CA TYR A 223 -11.48 -1.77 -23.80
C TYR A 223 -11.78 -1.08 -25.13
N GLY A 224 -13.07 -0.91 -25.43
CA GLY A 224 -13.54 -0.26 -26.65
C GLY A 224 -15.05 -0.10 -26.66
N GLY A 225 -15.57 0.89 -27.39
CA GLY A 225 -17.02 1.09 -27.54
C GLY A 225 -17.77 1.36 -26.22
N GLY A 226 -17.08 1.90 -25.20
CA GLY A 226 -17.68 2.26 -23.91
C GLY A 226 -17.68 1.16 -22.84
N SER A 227 -17.11 -0.02 -23.13
CA SER A 227 -16.97 -1.11 -22.15
C SER A 227 -15.68 -1.89 -22.37
N GLY A 228 -15.28 -2.67 -21.37
CA GLY A 228 -14.11 -3.53 -21.49
C GLY A 228 -14.11 -4.69 -20.52
N THR A 229 -13.10 -5.54 -20.66
CA THR A 229 -12.86 -6.70 -19.81
C THR A 229 -11.42 -6.72 -19.32
N LEU A 230 -11.24 -7.16 -18.09
CA LEU A 230 -9.97 -7.52 -17.51
C LEU A 230 -9.97 -9.03 -17.29
N ALA A 231 -8.93 -9.73 -17.74
CA ALA A 231 -8.84 -11.18 -17.67
C ALA A 231 -7.47 -11.63 -17.19
N GLY A 232 -7.34 -12.86 -16.72
CA GLY A 232 -6.09 -13.42 -16.19
C GLY A 232 -6.23 -13.95 -14.78
N SER A 233 -5.10 -14.20 -14.12
CA SER A 233 -5.08 -14.76 -12.77
C SER A 233 -3.87 -14.26 -11.98
N VAL A 234 -4.11 -13.94 -10.70
CA VAL A 234 -3.06 -13.62 -9.73
C VAL A 234 -3.48 -14.13 -8.35
N GLY A 235 -2.56 -14.72 -7.58
CA GLY A 235 -2.81 -15.15 -6.20
C GLY A 235 -3.91 -16.21 -6.02
N GLY A 236 -4.27 -16.92 -7.10
CA GLY A 236 -5.38 -17.88 -7.14
C GLY A 236 -6.75 -17.26 -7.41
N VAL A 237 -6.82 -15.97 -7.74
CA VAL A 237 -8.05 -15.26 -8.12
C VAL A 237 -8.13 -15.18 -9.64
N ASN A 238 -9.25 -15.59 -10.21
CA ASN A 238 -9.54 -15.48 -11.64
C ASN A 238 -10.27 -14.16 -11.93
N PHE A 239 -9.74 -13.37 -12.85
CA PHE A 239 -10.30 -12.07 -13.24
C PHE A 239 -11.27 -12.17 -14.41
N ASN A 240 -11.42 -13.34 -15.04
CA ASN A 240 -12.34 -13.52 -16.15
C ASN A 240 -13.77 -13.09 -15.76
N GLY A 241 -14.33 -12.17 -16.54
CA GLY A 241 -15.65 -11.57 -16.28
C GLY A 241 -15.59 -10.25 -15.50
N THR A 242 -14.40 -9.76 -15.13
CA THR A 242 -14.23 -8.41 -14.58
C THR A 242 -14.51 -7.38 -15.67
N SER A 243 -15.50 -6.51 -15.44
CA SER A 243 -15.88 -5.45 -16.37
C SER A 243 -15.09 -4.18 -16.10
N ILE A 244 -14.77 -3.44 -17.16
CA ILE A 244 -14.10 -2.14 -17.11
C ILE A 244 -15.10 -1.07 -17.55
N ALA A 245 -15.25 -0.04 -16.73
CA ALA A 245 -16.07 1.14 -17.00
C ALA A 245 -15.25 2.26 -17.66
N SER A 246 -15.95 3.22 -18.27
CA SER A 246 -15.31 4.32 -19.02
C SER A 246 -14.45 5.26 -18.18
N ASN A 247 -14.70 5.32 -16.88
CA ASN A 247 -13.95 6.10 -15.90
C ASN A 247 -12.79 5.32 -15.27
N GLY A 248 -12.33 4.25 -15.93
CA GLY A 248 -11.19 3.45 -15.46
C GLY A 248 -11.47 2.58 -14.24
N GLN A 249 -12.69 2.55 -13.71
CA GLN A 249 -13.04 1.60 -12.67
C GLN A 249 -13.23 0.21 -13.26
N PHE A 250 -12.86 -0.83 -12.50
CA PHE A 250 -13.18 -2.20 -12.85
C PHE A 250 -13.73 -2.97 -11.66
N ALA A 251 -14.66 -3.88 -11.94
CA ALA A 251 -15.35 -4.61 -10.88
C ALA A 251 -15.85 -5.98 -11.33
N GLN A 252 -15.97 -6.87 -10.35
CA GLN A 252 -16.67 -8.15 -10.48
C GLN A 252 -17.29 -8.51 -9.12
N ASP A 253 -18.51 -9.03 -9.15
CA ASP A 253 -19.15 -9.65 -8.00
C ASP A 253 -19.26 -11.15 -8.26
N PHE A 254 -18.84 -11.94 -7.28
CA PHE A 254 -18.87 -13.40 -7.32
C PHE A 254 -20.09 -13.94 -6.58
N SER A 255 -20.52 -15.16 -6.91
CA SER A 255 -21.65 -15.82 -6.25
C SER A 255 -21.40 -16.14 -4.77
N ASP A 256 -20.14 -16.28 -4.36
CA ASP A 256 -19.73 -16.51 -2.97
C ASP A 256 -19.59 -15.22 -2.14
N SER A 257 -20.15 -14.11 -2.66
CA SER A 257 -20.06 -12.75 -2.12
C SER A 257 -18.68 -12.10 -2.18
N SER A 258 -17.66 -12.79 -2.69
CA SER A 258 -16.36 -12.16 -2.95
C SER A 258 -16.49 -11.11 -4.05
N LYS A 259 -15.56 -10.16 -4.08
CA LYS A 259 -15.59 -8.99 -4.95
C LYS A 259 -14.20 -8.66 -5.47
N ILE A 260 -14.12 -8.24 -6.73
CA ILE A 260 -13.00 -7.47 -7.28
C ILE A 260 -13.44 -6.03 -7.41
N ARG A 261 -12.60 -5.09 -6.96
CA ARG A 261 -12.75 -3.65 -7.16
C ARG A 261 -11.38 -3.06 -7.47
N GLY A 262 -11.32 -2.11 -8.39
CA GLY A 262 -10.07 -1.41 -8.68
C GLY A 262 -10.24 -0.25 -9.66
N GLN A 263 -9.10 0.35 -9.99
CA GLN A 263 -8.99 1.57 -10.78
C GLN A 263 -7.75 1.49 -11.70
N PHE A 264 -7.90 1.95 -12.94
CA PHE A 264 -6.78 2.28 -13.82
C PHE A 264 -6.27 3.69 -13.52
N TYR A 265 -4.96 3.88 -13.66
CA TYR A 265 -4.25 5.12 -13.38
C TYR A 265 -3.43 5.56 -14.58
N GLY A 266 -3.28 6.88 -14.70
CA GLY A 266 -2.64 7.57 -15.81
C GLY A 266 -3.57 7.79 -17.01
N SER A 267 -3.16 8.68 -17.91
CA SER A 267 -3.98 9.12 -19.05
C SER A 267 -4.20 8.02 -20.10
N GLN A 268 -3.32 7.03 -20.14
CA GLN A 268 -3.35 5.91 -21.08
C GLN A 268 -3.55 4.56 -20.38
N ALA A 269 -4.10 4.59 -19.15
CA ALA A 269 -4.25 3.43 -18.29
C ALA A 269 -2.91 2.68 -18.12
N GLU A 270 -1.84 3.41 -17.85
CA GLU A 270 -0.47 2.90 -17.74
C GLU A 270 -0.29 1.93 -16.56
N ALA A 271 -1.12 2.08 -15.52
CA ALA A 271 -1.12 1.21 -14.35
C ALA A 271 -2.54 0.89 -13.88
N LEU A 272 -2.64 -0.12 -13.03
CA LEU A 272 -3.87 -0.48 -12.32
C LEU A 272 -3.55 -0.87 -10.88
N ALA A 273 -4.53 -0.69 -10.00
CA ALA A 273 -4.52 -1.28 -8.67
C ALA A 273 -5.94 -1.63 -8.22
N GLY A 274 -6.04 -2.57 -7.28
CA GLY A 274 -7.33 -3.03 -6.79
C GLY A 274 -7.20 -3.98 -5.62
N ILE A 275 -8.37 -4.49 -5.21
CA ILE A 275 -8.53 -5.46 -4.15
C ILE A 275 -9.45 -6.60 -4.59
N TYR A 276 -9.11 -7.80 -4.14
CA TYR A 276 -10.03 -8.92 -4.04
C TYR A 276 -10.37 -9.10 -2.58
N TYR A 277 -11.65 -9.14 -2.23
CA TYR A 277 -12.08 -9.29 -0.84
C TYR A 277 -13.42 -10.00 -0.71
N ASN A 278 -13.64 -10.65 0.43
CA ASN A 278 -14.93 -11.22 0.79
C ASN A 278 -15.47 -10.55 2.07
N PRO A 279 -16.59 -9.80 1.99
CA PRO A 279 -17.16 -9.11 3.15
C PRO A 279 -17.51 -10.01 4.34
N ALA A 280 -17.78 -11.30 4.09
CA ALA A 280 -18.11 -12.27 5.13
C ALA A 280 -16.87 -13.00 5.68
N ASN A 281 -15.77 -13.08 4.92
CA ASN A 281 -14.56 -13.79 5.32
C ASN A 281 -13.28 -13.20 4.69
N GLY A 282 -12.60 -12.34 5.46
CA GLY A 282 -11.39 -11.67 5.01
C GLY A 282 -10.11 -12.53 4.92
N ALA A 283 -10.19 -13.85 5.13
CA ALA A 283 -9.00 -14.70 5.19
C ALA A 283 -8.20 -14.73 3.87
N LYS A 284 -8.88 -14.58 2.73
CA LYS A 284 -8.28 -14.60 1.39
C LYS A 284 -8.13 -13.21 0.76
N ASP A 285 -8.54 -12.16 1.45
CA ASP A 285 -8.44 -10.79 0.97
C ASP A 285 -7.02 -10.47 0.54
N MET A 286 -6.90 -9.82 -0.61
CA MET A 286 -5.64 -9.51 -1.27
C MET A 286 -5.71 -8.14 -1.94
N ALA A 287 -4.65 -7.36 -1.84
CA ALA A 287 -4.46 -6.15 -2.65
C ALA A 287 -3.52 -6.46 -3.81
N PHE A 288 -3.71 -5.79 -4.94
CA PHE A 288 -2.87 -5.98 -6.13
C PHE A 288 -2.68 -4.69 -6.91
N GLY A 289 -1.60 -4.63 -7.67
CA GLY A 289 -1.31 -3.54 -8.58
C GLY A 289 -0.24 -3.92 -9.59
N GLY A 290 -0.22 -3.21 -10.70
CA GLY A 290 0.69 -3.50 -11.80
C GLY A 290 0.74 -2.39 -12.83
N ALA A 291 1.75 -2.47 -13.67
CA ALA A 291 1.96 -1.59 -14.82
C ALA A 291 2.12 -2.43 -16.07
N ARG A 292 1.93 -1.79 -17.23
CA ARG A 292 2.16 -2.40 -18.54
C ARG A 292 3.61 -2.77 -18.75
#